data_AF-A0A660S0Q8-F1
#
_entry.id   AF-A0A660S0Q8-F1
#
_cell.length_a   1.000
_cell.length_b   1.000
_cell.length_c   1.000
_cell.angle_alpha   90.00
_cell.angle_beta   90.00
_cell.angle_gamma   90.00
#
_symmetry.space_group_name_H-M   'P 1'
#
loop_
_entity.id
_entity.type
_entity.pdbx_description
1 polymer ?
#
loop_
_entity_poly.entity_id
_entity_poly.type
_entity_poly.pdbx_seq_one_letter_code
_entity_poly.pdbx_strand_id
1 'polypeptide(L)'
;FDTGQTGRVVENALRLGINLKEADAIVLSHGHYDHTGGLKSVLEFIGKPIDIYAHKDVFSLHYASPIDRYIGIPFRKEELEGLGANFKWIKEHTEIFPNIWVSGEVPRKTTFEKMDERLYIKEDDKKLPDPILDDMSLFIKTDKGLVIILGCAHSGMVNIIEHAKDITKENKIYGIIGGTHLEPASGKQIEETLVYLARQDFSILAANHCTGLKVASKFKEIFGNKFRFGATGEVITI
;
A
#
# COMPACT_ATOMS: atom_id res chain seq x y z
N PHE A 1 -2.05 4.49 7.50
CA PHE A 1 -1.42 4.03 6.24
C PHE A 1 -2.51 4.12 5.18
N ASP A 2 -2.33 5.01 4.22
CA ASP A 2 -3.36 5.50 3.29
C ASP A 2 -4.57 6.18 3.95
N THR A 3 -5.40 6.78 3.11
CA THR A 3 -6.56 7.60 3.48
C THR A 3 -7.82 7.27 2.68
N GLY A 4 -7.74 6.27 1.79
CA GLY A 4 -8.86 5.87 0.94
C GLY A 4 -9.21 6.92 -0.13
N GLN A 5 -10.31 6.68 -0.84
CA GLN A 5 -10.75 7.51 -1.97
C GLN A 5 -11.43 8.83 -1.54
N THR A 6 -12.01 8.87 -0.34
CA THR A 6 -12.83 9.99 0.15
C THR A 6 -12.68 10.11 1.67
N GLY A 7 -13.25 11.16 2.27
CA GLY A 7 -13.28 11.35 3.72
C GLY A 7 -13.99 10.27 4.54
N ARG A 8 -14.54 9.21 3.93
CA ARG A 8 -15.18 8.08 4.64
C ARG A 8 -14.25 7.37 5.64
N VAL A 9 -12.94 7.45 5.46
CA VAL A 9 -11.97 6.95 6.45
C VAL A 9 -12.17 7.60 7.82
N VAL A 10 -12.50 8.90 7.87
CA VAL A 10 -12.76 9.65 9.10
C VAL A 10 -14.05 9.16 9.76
N GLU A 11 -15.13 9.02 8.97
CA GLU A 11 -16.42 8.50 9.46
C GLU A 11 -16.29 7.09 10.04
N ASN A 12 -15.53 6.21 9.36
CA ASN A 12 -15.30 4.85 9.81
C ASN A 12 -14.47 4.81 11.10
N ALA A 13 -13.41 5.62 11.20
CA ALA A 13 -12.61 5.72 12.42
C ALA A 13 -13.45 6.14 13.63
N LEU A 14 -14.29 7.17 13.45
CA LEU A 14 -15.21 7.62 14.50
C LEU A 14 -16.18 6.52 14.95
N ARG A 15 -16.75 5.76 14.02
CA ARG A 15 -17.66 4.63 14.34
C ARG A 15 -16.97 3.50 15.08
N LEU A 16 -15.67 3.31 14.87
CA LEU A 16 -14.85 2.32 15.57
C LEU A 16 -14.30 2.84 16.90
N GLY A 17 -14.60 4.09 17.28
CA GLY A 17 -14.04 4.72 18.48
C GLY A 17 -12.55 5.06 18.37
N ILE A 18 -12.02 5.16 17.14
CA ILE A 18 -10.62 5.51 16.88
C ILE A 18 -10.53 7.03 16.64
N ASN A 19 -9.77 7.71 17.50
CA ASN A 19 -9.56 9.15 17.39
C ASN A 19 -8.33 9.48 16.51
N LEU A 20 -8.57 9.84 15.24
CA LEU A 20 -7.48 10.17 14.32
C LEU A 20 -6.64 11.40 14.75
N LYS A 21 -7.12 12.26 15.66
CA LYS A 21 -6.35 13.39 16.20
C LYS A 21 -5.13 12.95 17.01
N GLU A 22 -5.14 11.71 17.51
CA GLU A 22 -4.05 11.09 18.24
C GLU A 22 -2.99 10.48 17.31
N ALA A 23 -3.21 10.49 15.99
CA ALA A 23 -2.19 10.02 15.06
C ALA A 23 -0.90 10.84 15.19
N ASP A 24 0.22 10.12 15.23
CA ASP A 24 1.58 10.70 15.22
C ASP A 24 2.05 10.98 13.79
N ALA A 25 1.62 10.15 12.83
CA ALA A 25 2.04 10.24 11.44
C ALA A 25 1.03 9.63 10.47
N ILE A 26 1.12 10.04 9.21
CA ILE A 26 0.46 9.41 8.07
C ILE A 26 1.54 8.83 7.16
N VAL A 27 1.25 7.69 6.54
CA VAL A 27 2.11 7.10 5.51
C VAL A 27 1.24 6.87 4.29
N LEU A 28 1.68 7.34 3.13
CA LEU A 28 1.00 7.13 1.85
C LEU A 28 1.74 6.04 1.07
N SER A 29 1.01 5.03 0.63
CA SER A 29 1.56 3.90 -0.10
C SER A 29 1.90 4.22 -1.54
N HIS A 30 1.15 5.11 -2.21
CA HIS A 30 1.42 5.64 -3.56
C HIS A 30 0.39 6.72 -3.90
N GLY A 31 0.56 7.37 -5.05
CA GLY A 31 -0.15 8.56 -5.49
C GLY A 31 -1.57 8.33 -5.99
N HIS A 32 -2.10 7.11 -6.04
CA HIS A 32 -3.42 6.90 -6.60
C HIS A 32 -4.55 7.51 -5.74
N TYR A 33 -5.57 8.03 -6.43
CA TYR A 33 -6.69 8.76 -5.84
C TYR A 33 -7.48 7.95 -4.81
N ASP A 34 -7.52 6.63 -4.94
CA ASP A 34 -8.20 5.70 -4.03
C ASP A 34 -7.40 5.37 -2.77
N HIS A 35 -6.15 5.83 -2.69
CA HIS A 35 -5.30 5.77 -1.50
C HIS A 35 -5.13 7.16 -0.85
N THR A 36 -5.19 8.22 -1.64
CA THR A 36 -4.88 9.60 -1.22
C THR A 36 -6.09 10.54 -1.18
N GLY A 37 -7.24 10.16 -1.75
CA GLY A 37 -8.41 11.03 -1.91
C GLY A 37 -9.10 11.44 -0.60
N GLY A 38 -8.90 10.68 0.49
CA GLY A 38 -9.36 11.06 1.82
C GLY A 38 -8.42 11.98 2.58
N LEU A 39 -7.21 12.25 2.06
CA LEU A 39 -6.15 12.91 2.82
C LEU A 39 -6.53 14.30 3.31
N LYS A 40 -7.18 15.10 2.47
CA LYS A 40 -7.68 16.43 2.85
C LYS A 40 -8.61 16.35 4.07
N SER A 41 -9.61 15.46 4.04
CA SER A 41 -10.55 15.29 5.15
C SER A 41 -9.87 14.78 6.42
N VAL A 42 -8.87 13.91 6.29
CA VAL A 42 -8.06 13.44 7.42
C VAL A 42 -7.30 14.60 8.05
N LEU A 43 -6.63 15.44 7.25
CA LEU A 43 -5.89 16.61 7.74
C LEU A 43 -6.81 17.64 8.40
N GLU A 44 -7.95 17.96 7.78
CA GLU A 44 -8.96 18.85 8.35
C GLU A 44 -9.48 18.31 9.70
N PHE A 45 -9.70 17.00 9.81
CA PHE A 45 -10.14 16.37 11.05
C PHE A 45 -9.05 16.38 12.15
N ILE A 46 -7.80 16.13 11.78
CA ILE A 46 -6.64 16.15 12.70
C ILE A 46 -6.43 17.56 13.24
N GLY A 47 -6.47 18.59 12.39
CA GLY A 47 -6.46 20.00 12.79
C GLY A 47 -5.17 20.48 13.46
N LYS A 48 -4.06 19.76 13.27
CA LYS A 48 -2.72 20.10 13.76
C LYS A 48 -1.67 19.69 12.72
N PRO A 49 -0.45 20.27 12.75
CA PRO A 49 0.65 19.77 11.93
C PRO A 49 0.90 18.28 12.17
N ILE A 50 1.14 17.53 11.10
CA ILE A 50 1.43 16.08 11.16
C ILE A 50 2.41 15.67 10.07
N ASP A 51 3.32 14.77 10.41
CA ASP A 51 4.27 14.21 9.45
C ASP A 51 3.57 13.24 8.49
N ILE A 52 3.84 13.41 7.19
CA ILE A 52 3.38 12.50 6.13
C ILE A 52 4.59 11.88 5.45
N TYR A 53 4.79 10.58 5.66
CA TYR A 53 5.82 9.81 4.97
C TYR A 53 5.31 9.37 3.60
N ALA A 54 5.96 9.84 2.54
CA ALA A 54 5.56 9.57 1.16
C ALA A 54 6.81 9.57 0.25
N HIS A 55 6.76 8.85 -0.87
CA HIS A 55 7.74 9.07 -1.94
C HIS A 55 7.38 10.37 -2.69
N LYS A 56 8.37 11.08 -3.24
CA LYS A 56 8.12 12.36 -3.94
C LYS A 56 7.22 12.20 -5.18
N ASP A 57 7.29 11.03 -5.81
CA ASP A 57 6.52 10.71 -7.02
C ASP A 57 5.04 10.42 -6.71
N VAL A 58 4.61 10.48 -5.44
CA VAL A 58 3.17 10.47 -5.05
C VAL A 58 2.36 11.57 -5.75
N PHE A 59 3.04 12.64 -6.20
CA PHE A 59 2.46 13.77 -6.94
C PHE A 59 2.65 13.66 -8.46
N SER A 60 3.18 12.54 -8.96
CA SER A 60 3.29 12.30 -10.39
C SER A 60 1.91 12.29 -11.05
N LEU A 61 1.87 12.63 -12.33
CA LEU A 61 0.63 12.68 -13.10
C LEU A 61 0.22 11.26 -13.53
N HIS A 62 -0.29 10.47 -12.60
CA HIS A 62 -0.71 9.07 -12.84
C HIS A 62 -2.01 9.01 -13.66
N TYR A 63 -2.02 8.15 -14.67
CA TYR A 63 -3.17 7.86 -15.52
C TYR A 63 -3.36 6.35 -15.71
N ALA A 64 -4.60 5.95 -15.97
CA ALA A 64 -4.94 4.59 -16.41
C ALA A 64 -5.54 4.60 -17.81
N SER A 65 -5.45 3.47 -18.51
CA SER A 65 -6.10 3.17 -19.79
C SER A 65 -7.19 2.10 -19.59
N PRO A 66 -8.12 1.86 -20.54
CA PRO A 66 -8.23 2.44 -21.89
C PRO A 66 -8.81 3.86 -21.91
N ILE A 67 -9.51 4.26 -20.86
CA ILE A 67 -10.04 5.63 -20.72
C ILE A 67 -8.93 6.45 -20.10
N ASP A 68 -8.38 7.42 -20.83
CA ASP A 68 -7.30 8.32 -20.42
C ASP A 68 -7.70 9.18 -19.21
N ARG A 69 -7.73 8.54 -18.04
CA ARG A 69 -8.29 9.06 -16.80
C ARG A 69 -7.15 9.35 -15.84
N TYR A 70 -7.12 10.57 -15.34
CA TYR A 70 -6.26 10.91 -14.21
C TYR A 70 -6.68 10.11 -12.98
N ILE A 71 -5.73 9.39 -12.40
CA ILE A 71 -5.91 8.56 -11.21
C ILE A 71 -4.92 8.94 -10.10
N GLY A 72 -4.18 10.05 -10.24
CA GLY A 72 -3.27 10.53 -9.20
C GLY A 72 -3.97 11.25 -8.04
N ILE A 73 -3.17 11.80 -7.15
CA ILE A 73 -3.62 12.51 -5.95
C ILE A 73 -4.46 13.73 -6.34
N PRO A 74 -5.70 13.88 -5.85
CA PRO A 74 -6.62 14.91 -6.33
C PRO A 74 -6.36 16.31 -5.72
N PHE A 75 -5.21 16.51 -5.07
CA PHE A 75 -4.87 17.73 -4.34
C PHE A 75 -3.50 18.24 -4.75
N ARG A 76 -3.32 19.56 -4.69
CA ARG A 76 -1.99 20.16 -4.80
C ARG A 76 -1.24 19.99 -3.49
N LYS A 77 0.08 19.86 -3.57
CA LYS A 77 0.93 19.75 -2.40
C LYS A 77 0.74 20.94 -1.45
N GLU A 78 0.68 22.15 -1.98
CA GLU A 78 0.57 23.39 -1.20
C GLU A 78 -0.78 23.48 -0.47
N GLU A 79 -1.84 22.90 -1.04
CA GLU A 79 -3.15 22.81 -0.38
C GLU A 79 -3.07 21.92 0.86
N LEU A 80 -2.40 20.78 0.76
CA LEU A 80 -2.23 19.84 1.87
C LEU A 80 -1.29 20.42 2.94
N GLU A 81 -0.20 21.07 2.54
CA GLU A 81 0.71 21.76 3.46
C GLU A 81 -0.01 22.89 4.22
N GLY A 82 -0.92 23.62 3.56
CA GLY A 82 -1.78 24.62 4.20
C GLY A 82 -2.74 24.05 5.26
N LEU A 83 -3.01 22.74 5.21
CA LEU A 83 -3.80 22.00 6.22
C LEU A 83 -2.93 21.34 7.31
N GLY A 84 -1.62 21.58 7.29
CA GLY A 84 -0.69 21.05 8.29
C GLY A 84 0.08 19.80 7.87
N ALA A 85 -0.02 19.37 6.60
CA ALA A 85 0.84 18.29 6.11
C ALA A 85 2.31 18.70 6.13
N ASN A 86 3.15 17.90 6.77
CA ASN A 86 4.61 18.02 6.73
C ASN A 86 5.20 16.82 6.00
N PHE A 87 5.42 16.94 4.68
CA PHE A 87 5.90 15.81 3.89
C PHE A 87 7.35 15.43 4.22
N LYS A 88 7.54 14.17 4.59
CA LYS A 88 8.82 13.48 4.75
C LYS A 88 9.04 12.60 3.53
N TRP A 89 9.94 13.01 2.65
CA TRP A 89 10.21 12.29 1.41
C TRP A 89 11.06 11.06 1.65
N ILE A 90 10.51 9.90 1.34
CA ILE A 90 11.15 8.59 1.55
C ILE A 90 11.48 8.00 0.19
N LYS A 91 12.78 7.79 -0.05
CA LYS A 91 13.30 7.05 -1.21
C LYS A 91 13.90 5.73 -0.78
N GLU A 92 14.77 5.76 0.22
CA GLU A 92 15.34 4.57 0.84
C GLU A 92 14.49 4.14 2.04
N HIS A 93 14.57 2.86 2.40
CA HIS A 93 13.87 2.34 3.56
C HIS A 93 14.20 3.14 4.83
N THR A 94 13.19 3.44 5.63
CA THR A 94 13.35 4.30 6.82
C THR A 94 12.57 3.72 7.99
N GLU A 95 13.24 3.53 9.13
CA GLU A 95 12.57 3.22 10.40
C GLU A 95 11.94 4.50 10.94
N ILE A 96 10.60 4.57 10.95
CA ILE A 96 9.85 5.77 11.33
C ILE A 96 9.40 5.73 12.79
N PHE A 97 9.29 4.53 13.36
CA PHE A 97 9.06 4.26 14.78
C PHE A 97 9.79 2.96 15.15
N PRO A 98 10.04 2.69 16.45
CA PRO A 98 10.70 1.45 16.86
C PRO A 98 9.99 0.23 16.27
N ASN A 99 10.74 -0.55 15.49
CA ASN A 99 10.28 -1.75 14.79
C ASN A 99 9.25 -1.50 13.67
N ILE A 100 9.12 -0.28 13.16
CA ILE A 100 8.21 0.07 12.06
C ILE A 100 8.99 0.81 10.97
N TRP A 101 9.07 0.20 9.79
CA TRP A 101 9.73 0.75 8.61
C TRP A 101 8.73 1.11 7.52
N VAL A 102 9.01 2.21 6.82
CA VAL A 102 8.50 2.46 5.47
C VAL A 102 9.52 1.90 4.48
N SER A 103 9.04 1.19 3.46
CA SER A 103 9.91 0.43 2.54
C SER A 103 10.84 1.27 1.67
N GLY A 104 10.48 2.52 1.37
CA GLY A 104 11.05 3.24 0.23
C GLY A 104 10.76 2.54 -1.10
N GLU A 105 11.56 2.84 -2.12
CA GLU A 105 11.50 2.19 -3.44
C GLU A 105 11.76 0.68 -3.29
N VAL A 106 10.90 -0.14 -3.90
CA VAL A 106 10.98 -1.61 -3.83
C VAL A 106 11.70 -2.15 -5.07
N PRO A 107 12.86 -2.83 -4.93
CA PRO A 107 13.56 -3.42 -6.06
C PRO A 107 12.75 -4.56 -6.70
N ARG A 108 12.53 -4.49 -8.01
CA ARG A 108 11.82 -5.52 -8.79
C ARG A 108 12.78 -6.62 -9.24
N LYS A 109 12.98 -7.63 -8.38
CA LYS A 109 13.95 -8.73 -8.57
C LYS A 109 13.32 -9.96 -9.24
N THR A 110 12.01 -10.18 -9.09
CA THR A 110 11.33 -11.33 -9.68
C THR A 110 11.23 -11.22 -11.20
N THR A 111 11.28 -12.37 -11.89
CA THR A 111 11.12 -12.41 -13.36
C THR A 111 9.66 -12.42 -13.80
N PHE A 112 8.73 -12.73 -12.88
CA PHE A 112 7.31 -12.94 -13.16
C PHE A 112 6.40 -11.79 -12.72
N GLU A 113 6.79 -10.94 -11.76
CA GLU A 113 5.99 -9.75 -11.40
C GLU A 113 6.27 -8.65 -12.42
N LYS A 114 5.25 -8.33 -13.22
CA LYS A 114 5.33 -7.32 -14.28
C LYS A 114 4.56 -6.06 -13.91
N MET A 115 4.99 -4.97 -14.53
CA MET A 115 4.28 -3.70 -14.46
C MET A 115 2.92 -3.82 -15.12
N ASP A 116 1.94 -3.10 -14.57
CA ASP A 116 0.63 -2.99 -15.19
C ASP A 116 0.72 -2.05 -16.41
N GLU A 117 0.71 -2.63 -17.61
CA GLU A 117 0.83 -1.90 -18.88
C GLU A 117 -0.28 -0.87 -19.10
N ARG A 118 -1.36 -0.93 -18.30
CA ARG A 118 -2.46 0.03 -18.39
C ARG A 118 -2.15 1.34 -17.68
N LEU A 119 -1.15 1.36 -16.79
CA LEU A 119 -0.76 2.50 -15.96
C LEU A 119 0.37 3.29 -16.64
N TYR A 120 0.22 4.60 -16.67
CA TYR A 120 1.18 5.49 -17.32
C TYR A 120 1.22 6.86 -16.65
N ILE A 121 2.38 7.50 -16.74
CA ILE A 121 2.53 8.93 -16.43
C ILE A 121 2.47 9.75 -17.71
N LYS A 122 2.12 11.03 -17.55
CA LYS A 122 2.27 12.03 -18.61
C LYS A 122 3.37 13.02 -18.24
N GLU A 123 4.41 13.07 -19.06
CA GLU A 123 5.52 14.03 -18.96
C GLU A 123 5.77 14.63 -20.35
N ASP A 124 5.86 15.96 -20.46
CA ASP A 124 6.13 16.67 -21.72
C ASP A 124 5.28 16.19 -22.92
N ASP A 125 3.96 16.06 -22.71
CA ASP A 125 2.97 15.53 -23.67
C ASP A 125 3.21 14.08 -24.13
N LYS A 126 4.15 13.35 -23.51
CA LYS A 126 4.39 11.92 -23.77
C LYS A 126 3.67 11.05 -22.77
N LYS A 127 3.20 9.91 -23.27
CA LYS A 127 2.67 8.80 -22.47
C LYS A 127 3.80 7.80 -22.21
N LEU A 128 4.24 7.70 -20.97
CA LEU A 128 5.31 6.78 -20.55
C LEU A 128 4.76 5.74 -19.57
N PRO A 129 5.20 4.47 -19.62
CA PRO A 129 4.82 3.47 -18.61
C PRO A 129 5.09 4.01 -17.21
N ASP A 130 4.12 3.87 -16.32
CA ASP A 130 4.24 4.39 -14.96
C ASP A 130 5.18 3.50 -14.15
N PRO A 131 6.36 3.98 -13.72
CA PRO A 131 7.27 3.15 -12.95
C PRO A 131 6.70 2.84 -11.56
N ILE A 132 5.79 3.67 -11.03
CA ILE A 132 5.23 3.59 -9.67
C ILE A 132 6.35 3.40 -8.64
N LEU A 133 7.36 4.27 -8.70
CA LEU A 133 8.48 4.29 -7.74
C LEU A 133 8.01 4.62 -6.32
N ASP A 134 6.85 5.23 -6.23
CA ASP A 134 6.18 5.58 -5.01
C ASP A 134 5.43 4.44 -4.32
N ASP A 135 5.35 3.23 -4.90
CA ASP A 135 4.73 2.05 -4.27
C ASP A 135 5.52 1.58 -3.03
N MET A 136 5.09 2.09 -1.89
CA MET A 136 5.63 1.82 -0.57
C MET A 136 4.72 0.91 0.26
N SER A 137 5.33 0.22 1.22
CA SER A 137 4.68 -0.64 2.20
C SER A 137 5.21 -0.37 3.61
N LEU A 138 4.46 -0.77 4.63
CA LEU A 138 4.97 -0.81 6.01
C LEU A 138 5.44 -2.19 6.39
N PHE A 139 6.57 -2.24 7.08
CA PHE A 139 7.10 -3.46 7.70
C PHE A 139 7.11 -3.25 9.20
N ILE A 140 6.48 -4.17 9.93
CA ILE A 140 6.39 -4.13 11.39
C ILE A 140 7.02 -5.40 11.92
N LYS A 141 8.11 -5.27 12.68
CA LYS A 141 8.78 -6.41 13.31
C LYS A 141 8.15 -6.67 14.67
N THR A 142 7.69 -7.90 14.87
CA THR A 142 7.11 -8.37 16.14
C THR A 142 7.89 -9.56 16.67
N ASP A 143 7.62 -9.97 17.90
CA ASP A 143 8.12 -11.22 18.49
C ASP A 143 7.63 -12.48 17.73
N LYS A 144 6.49 -12.38 17.02
CA LYS A 144 5.93 -13.49 16.23
C LYS A 144 6.48 -13.57 14.81
N GLY A 145 7.14 -12.52 14.32
CA GLY A 145 7.64 -12.37 12.95
C GLY A 145 7.24 -11.03 12.32
N LEU A 146 7.47 -10.89 11.01
CA LEU A 146 7.10 -9.69 10.26
C LEU A 146 5.60 -9.61 9.97
N VAL A 147 5.05 -8.42 10.18
CA VAL A 147 3.79 -8.00 9.57
C VAL A 147 4.11 -7.03 8.44
N ILE A 148 3.57 -7.32 7.27
CA ILE A 148 3.74 -6.50 6.08
C ILE A 148 2.37 -5.89 5.73
N ILE A 149 2.27 -4.57 5.74
CA ILE A 149 1.08 -3.84 5.31
C ILE A 149 1.33 -3.27 3.92
N LEU A 150 0.55 -3.76 2.96
CA LEU A 150 0.59 -3.41 1.54
C LEU A 150 -0.41 -2.28 1.26
N GLY A 151 -0.05 -1.39 0.33
CA GLY A 151 -1.01 -0.51 -0.33
C GLY A 151 -1.75 -1.26 -1.43
N CYS A 152 -1.26 -1.12 -2.67
CA CYS A 152 -1.67 -1.96 -3.81
C CYS A 152 -0.64 -3.04 -4.17
N ALA A 153 0.64 -2.88 -3.82
CA ALA A 153 1.72 -3.78 -4.25
C ALA A 153 1.96 -3.79 -5.77
N HIS A 154 2.00 -2.61 -6.39
CA HIS A 154 2.32 -2.45 -7.83
C HIS A 154 3.70 -2.96 -8.20
N SER A 155 4.65 -2.91 -7.26
CA SER A 155 6.00 -3.45 -7.40
C SER A 155 6.06 -4.96 -7.25
N GLY A 156 4.92 -5.61 -6.97
CA GLY A 156 4.80 -7.04 -6.77
C GLY A 156 4.94 -7.42 -5.31
N MET A 157 3.97 -8.16 -4.79
CA MET A 157 3.95 -8.60 -3.40
C MET A 157 5.16 -9.47 -3.05
N VAL A 158 5.68 -10.29 -3.97
CA VAL A 158 6.87 -11.12 -3.69
C VAL A 158 8.12 -10.25 -3.58
N ASN A 159 8.31 -9.29 -4.50
CA ASN A 159 9.38 -8.29 -4.37
C ASN A 159 9.30 -7.53 -3.04
N ILE A 160 8.11 -7.12 -2.61
CA ILE A 160 7.89 -6.43 -1.34
C ILE A 160 8.26 -7.31 -0.14
N ILE A 161 7.83 -8.57 -0.15
CA ILE A 161 8.12 -9.51 0.94
C ILE A 161 9.64 -9.73 1.07
N GLU A 162 10.34 -9.97 -0.04
CA GLU A 162 11.78 -10.17 0.00
C GLU A 162 12.52 -8.89 0.43
N HIS A 163 12.06 -7.72 -0.01
CA HIS A 163 12.57 -6.43 0.46
C HIS A 163 12.38 -6.23 1.97
N ALA A 164 11.22 -6.61 2.50
CA ALA A 164 10.93 -6.55 3.93
C ALA A 164 11.90 -7.42 4.74
N LYS A 165 12.16 -8.66 4.29
CA LYS A 165 13.14 -9.57 4.91
C LYS A 165 14.55 -8.99 4.86
N ASP A 166 14.94 -8.45 3.70
CA ASP A 166 16.25 -7.84 3.49
C ASP A 166 16.48 -6.64 4.44
N ILE A 167 15.48 -5.79 4.65
CA ILE A 167 15.57 -4.60 5.51
C ILE A 167 15.59 -4.96 6.99
N THR A 168 14.62 -5.75 7.42
CA THR A 168 14.37 -6.02 8.85
C THR A 168 15.24 -7.14 9.43
N LYS A 169 15.93 -7.87 8.54
CA LYS A 169 16.69 -9.09 8.83
C LYS A 169 15.85 -10.15 9.55
N GLU A 170 14.55 -10.16 9.29
CA GLU A 170 13.59 -11.14 9.81
C GLU A 170 13.05 -11.96 8.65
N ASN A 171 13.26 -13.28 8.68
CA ASN A 171 12.81 -14.17 7.61
C ASN A 171 11.40 -14.72 7.86
N LYS A 172 10.97 -14.75 9.12
CA LYS A 172 9.66 -15.27 9.48
C LYS A 172 8.60 -14.22 9.22
N ILE A 173 7.70 -14.51 8.28
CA ILE A 173 6.52 -13.70 8.04
C ILE A 173 5.44 -14.18 9.00
N TYR A 174 4.85 -13.27 9.77
CA TYR A 174 3.67 -13.57 10.57
C TYR A 174 2.38 -13.18 9.84
N GLY A 175 2.34 -11.98 9.26
CA GLY A 175 1.13 -11.43 8.65
C GLY A 175 1.39 -10.64 7.36
N ILE A 176 0.48 -10.76 6.40
CA ILE A 176 0.45 -9.93 5.19
C ILE A 176 -0.96 -9.33 5.10
N ILE A 177 -1.06 -8.01 5.01
CA ILE A 177 -2.33 -7.28 5.08
C ILE A 177 -2.37 -6.22 3.99
N GLY A 178 -3.45 -6.13 3.21
CA GLY A 178 -3.63 -5.06 2.21
C GLY A 178 -3.92 -5.55 0.79
N GLY A 179 -3.81 -4.65 -0.18
CA GLY A 179 -4.04 -4.95 -1.59
C GLY A 179 -2.82 -5.64 -2.23
N THR A 180 -3.05 -6.65 -3.07
CA THR A 180 -1.97 -7.40 -3.74
C THR A 180 -1.83 -7.08 -5.23
N HIS A 181 -2.75 -6.31 -5.81
CA HIS A 181 -2.87 -5.97 -7.24
C HIS A 181 -2.79 -7.18 -8.19
N LEU A 182 -3.31 -8.33 -7.75
CA LEU A 182 -3.25 -9.58 -8.52
C LEU A 182 -4.45 -9.79 -9.45
N GLU A 183 -5.58 -9.11 -9.25
CA GLU A 183 -6.75 -9.23 -10.15
C GLU A 183 -6.40 -8.90 -11.62
N PRO A 184 -5.63 -7.82 -11.92
CA PRO A 184 -5.22 -7.55 -13.29
C PRO A 184 -4.00 -8.35 -13.76
N ALA A 185 -3.34 -9.10 -12.88
CA ALA A 185 -2.12 -9.81 -13.21
C ALA A 185 -2.39 -11.01 -14.13
N SER A 186 -1.36 -11.41 -14.89
CA SER A 186 -1.45 -12.61 -15.74
C SER A 186 -1.67 -13.87 -14.89
N GLY A 187 -2.30 -14.90 -15.48
CA GLY A 187 -2.50 -16.18 -14.80
C GLY A 187 -1.19 -16.81 -14.30
N LYS A 188 -0.11 -16.65 -15.08
CA LYS A 188 1.24 -17.11 -14.70
C LYS A 188 1.77 -16.36 -13.48
N GLN A 189 1.65 -15.03 -13.44
CA GLN A 189 2.10 -14.24 -12.27
C GLN A 189 1.32 -14.62 -11.02
N ILE A 190 0.00 -14.84 -11.13
CA ILE A 190 -0.82 -15.31 -10.01
C ILE A 190 -0.33 -16.68 -9.50
N GLU A 191 -0.07 -17.62 -10.40
CA GLU A 191 0.41 -18.96 -10.05
C GLU A 191 1.78 -18.93 -9.35
N GLU A 192 2.75 -18.21 -9.91
CA GLU A 192 4.09 -18.06 -9.31
C GLU A 192 4.03 -17.41 -7.93
N THR A 193 3.18 -16.39 -7.76
CA THR A 193 2.93 -15.76 -6.44
C THR A 193 2.33 -16.75 -5.44
N LEU A 194 1.38 -17.59 -5.87
CA LEU A 194 0.79 -18.62 -5.00
C LEU A 194 1.81 -19.69 -4.60
N VAL A 195 2.65 -20.13 -5.54
CA VAL A 195 3.74 -21.08 -5.27
C VAL A 195 4.75 -20.48 -4.28
N TYR A 196 5.11 -19.21 -4.45
CA TYR A 196 5.97 -18.51 -3.51
C TYR A 196 5.35 -18.45 -2.11
N LEU A 197 4.08 -18.03 -2.01
CA LEU A 197 3.37 -17.91 -0.73
C LEU A 197 3.18 -19.26 -0.03
N ALA A 198 2.92 -20.34 -0.77
CA ALA A 198 2.78 -21.68 -0.19
C ALA A 198 4.05 -22.20 0.49
N ARG A 199 5.21 -21.61 0.19
CA ARG A 199 6.50 -21.90 0.84
C ARG A 199 6.76 -21.03 2.07
N GLN A 200 5.95 -20.01 2.31
CA GLN A 200 6.09 -19.13 3.46
C GLN A 200 5.24 -19.64 4.63
N ASP A 201 5.79 -19.60 5.84
CA ASP A 201 5.05 -19.97 7.06
C ASP A 201 4.42 -18.74 7.74
N PHE A 202 3.46 -18.11 7.06
CA PHE A 202 2.66 -17.03 7.65
C PHE A 202 1.45 -17.55 8.42
N SER A 203 0.99 -16.76 9.39
CA SER A 203 -0.22 -17.05 10.18
C SER A 203 -1.46 -16.39 9.60
N ILE A 204 -1.32 -15.22 8.97
CA ILE A 204 -2.43 -14.49 8.40
C ILE A 204 -2.09 -13.82 7.06
N LEU A 205 -2.99 -13.98 6.09
CA LEU A 205 -3.06 -13.20 4.85
C LEU A 205 -4.45 -12.54 4.80
N ALA A 206 -4.51 -11.24 5.07
CA ALA A 206 -5.73 -10.43 5.03
C ALA A 206 -5.72 -9.53 3.78
N ALA A 207 -6.16 -10.08 2.65
CA ALA A 207 -6.13 -9.35 1.38
C ALA A 207 -7.42 -8.56 1.17
N ASN A 208 -7.30 -7.38 0.55
CA ASN A 208 -8.44 -6.51 0.28
C ASN A 208 -8.25 -5.73 -1.04
N HIS A 209 -9.10 -4.72 -1.27
CA HIS A 209 -8.92 -3.72 -2.30
C HIS A 209 -8.74 -4.31 -3.72
N CYS A 210 -7.58 -4.07 -4.35
CA CYS A 210 -7.24 -4.46 -5.73
C CYS A 210 -6.92 -5.96 -5.91
N THR A 211 -6.95 -6.75 -4.83
CA THR A 211 -6.74 -8.21 -4.90
C THR A 211 -7.80 -8.88 -5.78
N GLY A 212 -9.04 -8.41 -5.70
CA GLY A 212 -10.18 -8.93 -6.45
C GLY A 212 -10.69 -10.31 -6.00
N LEU A 213 -11.95 -10.60 -6.32
CA LEU A 213 -12.66 -11.78 -5.80
C LEU A 213 -12.11 -13.10 -6.35
N LYS A 214 -11.60 -13.10 -7.58
CA LYS A 214 -11.04 -14.30 -8.21
C LYS A 214 -9.78 -14.75 -7.48
N VAL A 215 -8.89 -13.81 -7.16
CA VAL A 215 -7.65 -14.11 -6.43
C VAL A 215 -7.95 -14.42 -4.95
N ALA A 216 -8.85 -13.66 -4.32
CA ALA A 216 -9.28 -13.93 -2.94
C ALA A 216 -9.85 -15.35 -2.78
N SER A 217 -10.61 -15.85 -3.77
CA SER A 217 -11.10 -17.23 -3.79
C SER A 217 -9.96 -18.25 -3.81
N LYS A 218 -8.95 -18.05 -4.67
CA LYS A 218 -7.74 -18.90 -4.73
C LYS A 218 -6.96 -18.87 -3.42
N PHE A 219 -6.82 -17.69 -2.79
CA PHE A 219 -6.20 -17.58 -1.48
C PHE A 219 -6.97 -18.36 -0.42
N LYS A 220 -8.31 -18.29 -0.43
CA LYS A 220 -9.14 -19.06 0.51
C LYS A 220 -9.00 -20.57 0.28
N GLU A 221 -9.00 -21.01 -0.97
CA GLU A 221 -8.85 -22.40 -1.35
C GLU A 221 -7.51 -22.98 -0.86
N ILE A 222 -6.41 -22.26 -1.09
CA ILE A 222 -5.05 -22.75 -0.81
C ILE A 222 -4.66 -22.57 0.67
N PHE A 223 -4.96 -21.41 1.25
CA PHE A 223 -4.49 -21.05 2.60
C PHE A 223 -5.53 -21.25 3.70
N GLY A 224 -6.77 -21.61 3.34
CA GLY A 224 -7.82 -22.02 4.28
C GLY A 224 -8.06 -20.99 5.39
N ASN A 225 -7.72 -21.35 6.62
CA ASN A 225 -7.93 -20.50 7.81
C ASN A 225 -6.89 -19.39 7.96
N LYS A 226 -5.75 -19.49 7.26
CA LYS A 226 -4.74 -18.43 7.23
C LYS A 226 -5.20 -17.23 6.38
N PHE A 227 -6.14 -17.42 5.47
CA PHE A 227 -6.69 -16.33 4.64
C PHE A 227 -7.94 -15.69 5.25
N ARG A 228 -7.99 -14.35 5.18
CA ARG A 228 -9.17 -13.53 5.47
C ARG A 228 -9.36 -12.49 4.37
N PHE A 229 -10.62 -12.15 4.10
CA PHE A 229 -10.95 -11.00 3.27
C PHE A 229 -11.01 -9.75 4.16
N GLY A 230 -10.09 -8.82 3.96
CA GLY A 230 -9.96 -7.61 4.78
C GLY A 230 -11.14 -6.66 4.58
N ALA A 231 -12.15 -6.75 5.43
CA ALA A 231 -13.37 -5.96 5.32
C ALA A 231 -13.27 -4.62 6.07
N THR A 232 -14.04 -3.61 5.63
CA THR A 232 -14.16 -2.35 6.38
C THR A 232 -14.71 -2.63 7.79
N GLY A 233 -14.03 -2.09 8.81
CA GLY A 233 -14.39 -2.30 10.22
C GLY A 233 -13.79 -3.54 10.85
N GLU A 234 -13.03 -4.35 10.12
CA GLU A 234 -12.31 -5.49 10.68
C GLU A 234 -11.16 -5.01 11.59
N VAL A 235 -11.02 -5.65 12.75
CA VAL A 235 -9.89 -5.47 13.65
C VAL A 235 -9.08 -6.76 13.65
N ILE A 236 -7.81 -6.66 13.24
CA ILE A 236 -6.87 -7.78 13.22
C ILE A 236 -5.90 -7.62 14.38
N THR A 237 -5.97 -8.53 15.35
CA THR A 237 -5.00 -8.61 16.45
C THR A 237 -3.82 -9.45 16.01
N ILE A 238 -2.63 -8.87 16.12
CA ILE A 238 -1.38 -9.47 15.67
C ILE A 238 -0.57 -9.92 16.87
#